data_AF-A0A699TIR5-F1
#
_entry.id   AF-A0A699TIR5-F1
#
_cell.length_a   1.000
_cell.length_b   1.000
_cell.length_c   1.000
_cell.angle_alpha   90.00
_cell.angle_beta   90.00
_cell.angle_gamma   90.00
#
_symmetry.space_group_name_H-M   'P 1'
#
loop_
_entity.id
_entity.type
_entity.pdbx_description
1 polymer ?
#
loop_
_entity_poly.entity_id
_entity_poly.type
_entity_poly.pdbx_seq_one_letter_code
_entity_poly.pdbx_strand_id
1 'polypeptide(L)'
;VDHLVPTTLKEEVLRQAASLRAMGAELRGQIAGLADPAAEHSIGALLMTLAGAVASWRSRNGHGQSVNIKPGLVSQAKRRGGEGRLGVVEFETPAKGRPNPKKNCVCDSTIRSINFAMGSESVAHTDFSLPGPFPVEWTRTYCSSLDAYDRDVVGARWITPFTTRFDCVDDGLVFHDADGRSHEFTLPKVKLAHYNAIENLTLIRVSNDTLVLCRG
;
A
#
# COMPACT_ATOMS: atom_id res chain seq x y z
N VAL A 1 60.39 -14.80 -23.81
CA VAL A 1 59.43 -15.23 -24.85
C VAL A 1 58.58 -14.01 -25.16
N ASP A 2 58.93 -13.29 -26.20
CA ASP A 2 58.24 -12.05 -26.58
C ASP A 2 56.87 -12.41 -27.16
N HIS A 3 55.80 -12.10 -26.43
CA HIS A 3 54.44 -12.23 -26.90
C HIS A 3 54.15 -11.12 -27.92
N LEU A 4 54.66 -11.31 -29.14
CA LEU A 4 54.38 -10.42 -30.25
C LEU A 4 52.93 -10.67 -30.71
N VAL A 5 52.04 -9.76 -30.33
CA VAL A 5 50.67 -9.71 -30.88
C VAL A 5 50.78 -9.65 -32.41
N PRO A 6 50.09 -10.55 -33.15
CA PRO A 6 50.12 -10.56 -34.61
C PRO A 6 49.77 -9.19 -35.18
N THR A 7 50.52 -8.72 -36.17
CA THR A 7 50.36 -7.40 -36.79
C THR A 7 48.96 -7.18 -37.35
N THR A 8 48.36 -8.23 -37.91
CA THR A 8 46.96 -8.25 -38.40
C THR A 8 45.95 -7.93 -37.30
N LEU A 9 46.19 -8.42 -36.09
CA LEU A 9 45.31 -8.19 -34.94
C LEU A 9 45.48 -6.76 -34.39
N LYS A 10 46.69 -6.20 -34.47
CA LYS A 10 46.94 -4.78 -34.13
C LYS A 10 46.22 -3.84 -35.09
N GLU A 11 46.26 -4.13 -36.39
CA GLU A 11 45.57 -3.33 -37.42
C GLU A 11 44.05 -3.33 -37.21
N GLU A 12 43.46 -4.48 -36.92
CA GLU A 12 42.01 -4.60 -36.64
C GLU A 12 41.60 -3.84 -35.37
N VAL A 13 42.38 -3.95 -34.29
CA VAL A 13 42.12 -3.20 -33.05
C VAL A 13 42.22 -1.69 -33.29
N LEU A 14 43.20 -1.23 -34.07
CA LEU A 14 43.34 0.18 -34.42
C LEU A 14 42.17 0.68 -35.28
N ARG A 15 41.67 -0.15 -36.20
CA ARG A 15 40.47 0.14 -37.01
C ARG A 15 39.21 0.31 -36.15
N GLN A 16 38.98 -0.62 -35.22
CA GLN A 16 37.86 -0.56 -34.27
C GLN A 16 37.99 0.67 -33.34
N ALA A 17 39.19 0.96 -32.85
CA ALA A 17 39.46 2.12 -32.02
C ALA A 17 39.27 3.45 -32.77
N ALA A 18 39.55 3.49 -34.08
CA ALA A 18 39.24 4.65 -34.92
C ALA A 18 37.72 4.85 -35.10
N SER A 19 36.98 3.76 -35.32
CA SER A 19 35.52 3.77 -35.40
C SER A 19 34.87 4.28 -34.11
N LEU A 20 35.31 3.79 -32.96
CA LEU A 20 34.84 4.26 -31.64
C LEU A 20 35.13 5.75 -31.40
N ARG A 21 36.30 6.24 -31.82
CA ARG A 21 36.63 7.67 -31.72
C ARG A 21 35.76 8.54 -32.63
N ALA A 22 35.46 8.07 -33.84
CA ALA A 22 34.56 8.75 -34.77
C ALA A 22 33.13 8.84 -34.21
N MET A 23 32.59 7.73 -33.68
CA MET A 23 31.29 7.72 -33.00
C MET A 23 31.27 8.65 -31.78
N GLY A 24 32.39 8.79 -31.06
CA GLY A 24 32.48 9.69 -29.91
C GLY A 24 32.23 11.16 -30.25
N ALA A 25 32.54 11.62 -31.47
CA ALA A 25 32.23 12.99 -31.90
C ALA A 25 30.73 13.19 -32.12
N GLU A 26 30.07 12.23 -32.77
CA GLU A 26 28.63 12.22 -33.01
C GLU A 26 27.84 12.15 -31.69
N LEU A 27 28.26 11.27 -30.78
CA LEU A 27 27.64 11.13 -29.45
C LEU A 27 27.70 12.45 -28.66
N ARG A 28 28.81 13.19 -28.74
CA ARG A 28 28.94 14.51 -28.10
C ARG A 28 27.97 15.53 -28.71
N GLY A 29 27.79 15.51 -30.03
CA GLY A 29 26.81 16.36 -30.71
C GLY A 29 25.38 16.08 -30.24
N GLN A 30 25.01 14.81 -30.14
CA GLN A 30 23.69 14.39 -29.66
C GLN A 30 23.47 14.77 -28.18
N ILE A 31 24.47 14.56 -27.32
CA ILE A 31 24.39 14.97 -25.90
C ILE A 31 24.24 16.49 -25.77
N ALA A 32 24.98 17.27 -26.57
CA ALA A 32 24.84 18.72 -26.58
C ALA A 32 23.46 19.18 -27.09
N GLY A 33 22.91 18.49 -28.10
CA GLY A 33 21.59 18.76 -28.66
C GLY A 33 20.44 18.51 -27.66
N LEU A 34 20.61 17.59 -26.71
CA LEU A 34 19.60 17.37 -25.66
C LEU A 34 19.38 18.59 -24.75
N ALA A 35 20.31 19.54 -24.70
CA ALA A 35 20.16 20.78 -23.93
C ALA A 35 19.32 21.85 -24.66
N ASP A 36 19.09 21.72 -25.96
CA ASP A 36 18.38 22.71 -26.78
C ASP A 36 16.87 22.72 -26.46
N PRO A 37 16.30 23.82 -25.94
CA PRO A 37 14.87 23.92 -25.65
C PRO A 37 13.96 23.87 -26.88
N ALA A 38 14.48 24.12 -28.08
CA ALA A 38 13.72 24.09 -29.32
C ALA A 38 13.61 22.69 -29.94
N ALA A 39 14.46 21.75 -29.51
CA ALA A 39 14.45 20.37 -29.99
C ALA A 39 13.32 19.56 -29.34
N GLU A 40 12.48 18.91 -30.15
CA GLU A 40 11.37 18.09 -29.67
C GLU A 40 11.90 16.93 -28.81
N HIS A 41 11.28 16.70 -27.64
CA HIS A 41 11.66 15.69 -26.64
C HIS A 41 13.08 15.84 -26.04
N SER A 42 13.75 16.97 -26.24
CA SER A 42 15.02 17.24 -25.55
C SER A 42 14.82 17.48 -24.05
N ILE A 43 15.90 17.39 -23.27
CA ILE A 43 15.90 17.75 -21.85
C ILE A 43 15.56 19.23 -21.70
N GLY A 44 16.08 20.09 -22.58
CA GLY A 44 15.76 21.52 -22.61
C GLY A 44 14.24 21.78 -22.78
N ALA A 45 13.60 21.08 -23.71
CA ALA A 45 12.16 21.21 -23.98
C ALA A 45 11.31 20.70 -22.81
N LEU A 46 11.70 19.57 -22.20
CA LEU A 46 11.05 19.04 -21.00
C LEU A 46 11.17 20.00 -19.81
N LEU A 47 12.35 20.62 -19.62
CA LEU A 47 12.57 21.61 -18.57
C LEU A 47 11.69 22.85 -18.76
N MET A 48 11.54 23.35 -19.99
CA MET A 48 10.64 24.47 -20.29
C MET A 48 9.18 24.12 -20.05
N THR A 49 8.76 22.91 -20.43
CA THR A 49 7.40 22.41 -20.19
C THR A 49 7.10 22.31 -18.69
N LEU A 50 8.04 21.78 -17.91
CA LEU A 50 7.95 21.70 -16.45
C LEU A 50 7.91 23.10 -15.82
N ALA A 51 8.75 24.03 -16.28
CA ALA A 51 8.76 25.41 -15.79
C ALA A 51 7.40 26.10 -16.00
N GLY A 52 6.78 25.92 -17.17
CA GLY A 52 5.44 26.43 -17.47
C GLY A 52 4.35 25.77 -16.61
N ALA A 53 4.42 24.46 -16.40
CA ALA A 53 3.50 23.74 -15.52
C ALA A 53 3.61 24.21 -14.06
N VAL A 54 4.83 24.41 -13.55
CA VAL A 54 5.07 24.93 -12.20
C VAL A 54 4.56 26.36 -12.05
N ALA A 55 4.79 27.24 -13.02
CA ALA A 55 4.26 28.60 -13.02
C ALA A 55 2.72 28.60 -12.98
N SER A 56 2.09 27.76 -13.80
CA SER A 56 0.63 27.58 -13.85
C SER A 56 0.06 26.97 -12.57
N TRP A 57 0.80 26.06 -11.93
CA TRP A 57 0.41 25.49 -10.64
C TRP A 57 0.50 26.54 -9.53
N ARG A 58 1.57 27.35 -9.50
CA ARG A 58 1.74 28.43 -8.50
C ARG A 58 0.66 29.51 -8.60
N SER A 59 0.24 29.86 -9.81
CA SER A 59 -0.84 30.85 -10.00
C SER A 59 -2.20 30.31 -9.53
N ARG A 60 -2.47 29.02 -9.70
CA ARG A 60 -3.70 28.36 -9.23
C ARG A 60 -3.71 28.07 -7.73
N ASN A 61 -2.56 27.69 -7.17
CA ASN A 61 -2.39 27.34 -5.76
C ASN A 61 -1.76 28.48 -4.94
N GLY A 62 -2.14 29.74 -5.24
CA GLY A 62 -1.55 30.98 -4.74
C GLY A 62 -1.62 31.27 -3.23
N HIS A 63 -1.53 30.26 -2.37
CA HIS A 63 -1.29 30.41 -0.93
C HIS A 63 0.19 30.14 -0.61
N GLY A 64 1.09 30.81 -1.33
CA GLY A 64 2.49 30.94 -0.86
C GLY A 64 2.49 31.69 0.47
N GLN A 65 3.27 31.23 1.45
CA GLN A 65 3.37 31.94 2.72
C GLN A 65 3.84 33.38 2.49
N SER A 66 3.04 34.35 2.94
CA SER A 66 3.46 35.75 2.97
C SER A 66 4.59 35.89 3.99
N VAL A 67 5.81 36.14 3.50
CA VAL A 67 6.96 36.42 4.36
C VAL A 67 7.15 37.93 4.42
N ASN A 68 6.88 38.51 5.59
CA ASN A 68 7.14 39.93 5.84
C ASN A 68 8.61 40.09 6.27
N ILE A 69 9.50 40.43 5.33
CA ILE A 69 10.93 40.64 5.63
C ILE A 69 11.12 42.09 6.11
N LYS A 70 11.54 42.28 7.37
CA LYS A 70 11.93 43.60 7.88
C LYS A 70 13.36 43.95 7.38
N PRO A 71 13.62 45.18 6.88
CA PRO A 71 14.96 45.57 6.47
C PRO A 71 15.97 45.47 7.62
N GLY A 72 17.15 44.88 7.37
CA GLY A 72 18.25 44.80 8.34
C GLY A 72 18.25 43.58 9.27
N LEU A 73 17.29 42.65 9.14
CA LEU A 73 17.28 41.38 9.87
C LEU A 73 17.18 40.19 8.91
N VAL A 74 17.85 39.10 9.28
CA VAL A 74 17.70 37.82 8.59
C VAL A 74 16.44 37.13 9.13
N SER A 75 15.39 37.06 8.32
CA SER A 75 14.23 36.22 8.64
C SER A 75 14.41 34.84 8.00
N GLN A 76 14.48 33.79 8.81
CA GLN A 76 14.38 32.41 8.30
C GLN A 76 12.91 32.04 8.08
N ALA A 77 12.53 31.86 6.82
CA ALA A 77 11.27 31.21 6.47
C ALA A 77 11.47 29.69 6.52
N LYS A 78 11.09 29.06 7.64
CA LYS A 78 11.10 27.60 7.74
C LYS A 78 9.84 27.04 7.10
N ARG A 79 9.97 26.43 5.92
CA ARG A 79 8.89 25.66 5.30
C ARG A 79 8.50 24.52 6.25
N ARG A 80 7.42 24.67 7.03
CA ARG A 80 6.69 23.53 7.60
C ARG A 80 5.89 22.88 6.47
N GLY A 81 6.58 22.27 5.51
CA GLY A 81 5.95 21.26 4.69
C GLY A 81 5.60 20.10 5.62
N GLY A 82 4.51 19.38 5.36
CA GLY A 82 4.27 18.11 6.03
C GLY A 82 5.45 17.19 5.75
N GLU A 83 6.43 17.19 6.65
CA GLU A 83 7.42 16.14 6.75
C GLU A 83 6.62 14.84 6.85
N GLY A 84 6.89 13.90 5.94
CA GLY A 84 6.59 12.51 6.22
C GLY A 84 7.14 12.24 7.60
N ARG A 85 6.23 12.06 8.56
CA ARG A 85 6.50 12.11 10.00
C ARG A 85 7.62 11.12 10.32
N LEU A 86 8.82 11.65 10.58
CA LEU A 86 9.85 10.99 11.39
C LEU A 86 9.98 11.69 12.75
N GLY A 87 8.96 12.49 13.12
CA GLY A 87 8.81 12.96 14.49
C GLY A 87 8.23 11.84 15.35
N VAL A 88 8.70 11.73 16.59
CA VAL A 88 8.02 10.94 17.63
C VAL A 88 6.56 11.41 17.65
N VAL A 89 5.64 10.52 17.30
CA VAL A 89 4.22 10.80 17.45
C VAL A 89 3.93 10.68 18.93
N GLU A 90 3.83 11.81 19.62
CA GLU A 90 3.57 11.83 21.07
C GLU A 90 2.22 11.20 21.44
N PHE A 91 1.27 11.15 20.49
CA PHE A 91 -0.04 10.56 20.69
C PHE A 91 -0.57 9.93 19.39
N GLU A 92 -0.60 8.61 19.34
CA GLU A 92 -1.35 7.86 18.32
C GLU A 92 -2.71 7.48 18.88
N THR A 93 -3.75 7.54 18.04
CA THR A 93 -5.06 7.00 18.42
C THR A 93 -4.92 5.49 18.60
N PRO A 94 -5.42 4.91 19.71
CA PRO A 94 -5.40 3.47 19.89
C PRO A 94 -6.01 2.71 18.71
N ALA A 95 -5.43 1.57 18.38
CA ALA A 95 -5.99 0.68 17.38
C ALA A 95 -7.39 0.23 17.81
N LYS A 96 -8.33 0.24 16.87
CA LYS A 96 -9.71 -0.21 17.11
C LYS A 96 -9.91 -1.70 16.83
N GLY A 97 -8.93 -2.36 16.21
CA GLY A 97 -9.04 -3.76 15.83
C GLY A 97 -7.79 -4.26 15.12
N ARG A 98 -7.76 -5.58 14.90
CA ARG A 98 -6.67 -6.25 14.19
C ARG A 98 -6.67 -5.84 12.70
N PRO A 99 -5.54 -5.40 12.13
CA PRO A 99 -5.44 -5.07 10.71
C PRO A 99 -5.63 -6.30 9.82
N ASN A 100 -6.03 -6.09 8.57
CA ASN A 100 -6.08 -7.12 7.55
C ASN A 100 -4.67 -7.31 6.93
N PRO A 101 -4.00 -8.47 7.12
CA PRO A 101 -2.63 -8.68 6.64
C PRO A 101 -2.49 -8.58 5.11
N LYS A 102 -3.59 -8.82 4.37
CA LYS A 102 -3.57 -8.81 2.90
C LYS A 102 -3.55 -7.42 2.28
N LYS A 103 -3.88 -6.35 3.03
CA LYS A 103 -4.07 -5.00 2.45
C LYS A 103 -2.80 -4.17 2.36
N ASN A 104 -1.84 -4.36 3.27
CA ASN A 104 -0.64 -3.53 3.34
C ASN A 104 0.68 -4.28 3.12
N CYS A 105 0.64 -5.61 2.97
CA CYS A 105 1.84 -6.45 2.78
C CYS A 105 2.92 -6.29 3.86
N VAL A 106 2.57 -5.70 5.02
CA VAL A 106 3.44 -5.58 6.19
C VAL A 106 3.05 -6.68 7.17
N CYS A 107 4.04 -7.23 7.89
CA CYS A 107 3.76 -8.15 8.98
C CYS A 107 2.91 -7.46 10.05
N ASP A 108 1.76 -8.04 10.36
CA ASP A 108 0.85 -7.54 11.39
C ASP A 108 1.05 -8.22 12.75
N SER A 109 1.84 -9.30 12.79
CA SER A 109 2.07 -10.10 13.98
C SER A 109 3.53 -10.51 14.17
N THR A 110 3.85 -10.88 15.41
CA THR A 110 5.09 -11.58 15.77
C THR A 110 5.13 -12.98 15.17
N ILE A 111 6.31 -13.63 15.23
CA ILE A 111 6.51 -15.03 14.82
C ILE A 111 5.67 -16.00 15.67
N ARG A 112 5.27 -15.59 16.89
CA ARG A 112 4.46 -16.38 17.82
C ARG A 112 2.98 -15.95 17.78
N SER A 113 2.48 -15.50 16.63
CA SER A 113 1.05 -15.25 16.42
C SER A 113 0.41 -14.13 17.26
N ILE A 114 1.21 -13.24 17.85
CA ILE A 114 0.71 -12.07 18.60
C ILE A 114 0.64 -10.85 17.68
N ASN A 115 -0.54 -10.25 17.53
CA ASN A 115 -0.76 -9.07 16.71
C ASN A 115 -0.15 -7.80 17.33
N PHE A 116 0.50 -6.95 16.53
CA PHE A 116 1.15 -5.73 17.02
C PHE A 116 0.19 -4.63 17.47
N ALA A 117 -0.97 -4.52 16.81
CA ALA A 117 -1.91 -3.43 17.07
C ALA A 117 -2.75 -3.69 18.33
N MET A 118 -3.21 -4.93 18.51
CA MET A 118 -4.13 -5.31 19.59
C MET A 118 -3.48 -6.13 20.71
N GLY A 119 -2.27 -6.67 20.50
CA GLY A 119 -1.65 -7.61 21.43
C GLY A 119 -2.38 -8.96 21.53
N SER A 120 -3.35 -9.23 20.64
CA SER A 120 -4.13 -10.46 20.65
C SER A 120 -3.42 -11.59 19.91
N GLU A 121 -3.49 -12.79 20.48
CA GLU A 121 -3.04 -14.03 19.87
C GLU A 121 -4.07 -14.57 18.87
N SER A 122 -3.59 -15.01 17.69
CA SER A 122 -4.41 -15.66 16.65
C SER A 122 -3.70 -16.86 16.03
N VAL A 123 -4.28 -18.06 16.11
CA VAL A 123 -3.68 -19.31 15.63
C VAL A 123 -4.67 -20.07 14.76
N ALA A 124 -4.25 -20.48 13.56
CA ALA A 124 -5.02 -21.36 12.70
C ALA A 124 -4.52 -22.80 12.83
N HIS A 125 -5.45 -23.75 12.94
CA HIS A 125 -5.16 -25.17 13.00
C HIS A 125 -6.10 -25.94 12.06
N THR A 126 -5.52 -26.66 11.11
CA THR A 126 -6.27 -27.55 10.21
C THR A 126 -6.31 -28.94 10.79
N ASP A 127 -7.48 -29.39 11.22
CA ASP A 127 -7.65 -30.71 11.84
C ASP A 127 -7.65 -31.82 10.78
N PHE A 128 -8.36 -31.61 9.66
CA PHE A 128 -8.41 -32.56 8.54
C PHE A 128 -8.81 -31.90 7.22
N SER A 129 -8.56 -32.62 6.12
CA SER A 129 -8.98 -32.25 4.76
C SER A 129 -9.69 -33.41 4.08
N LEU A 130 -10.87 -33.17 3.53
CA LEU A 130 -11.62 -34.13 2.73
C LEU A 130 -11.45 -33.80 1.23
N PRO A 131 -10.79 -34.67 0.45
CA PRO A 131 -10.65 -34.47 -0.98
C PRO A 131 -11.98 -34.72 -1.71
N GLY A 132 -12.20 -34.01 -2.80
CA GLY A 132 -13.39 -34.18 -3.65
C GLY A 132 -13.51 -33.07 -4.70
N PRO A 133 -14.57 -33.09 -5.53
CA PRO A 133 -14.86 -32.01 -6.47
C PRO A 133 -15.02 -30.64 -5.78
N PHE A 134 -15.46 -30.66 -4.52
CA PHE A 134 -15.47 -29.53 -3.60
C PHE A 134 -14.69 -29.93 -2.34
N PRO A 135 -13.37 -29.70 -2.32
CA PRO A 135 -12.54 -30.02 -1.16
C PRO A 135 -13.03 -29.28 0.09
N VAL A 136 -13.07 -29.97 1.22
CA VAL A 136 -13.42 -29.38 2.51
C VAL A 136 -12.19 -29.44 3.42
N GLU A 137 -11.65 -28.27 3.75
CA GLU A 137 -10.64 -28.13 4.79
C GLU A 137 -11.30 -27.71 6.09
N TRP A 138 -11.18 -28.55 7.11
CA TRP A 138 -11.66 -28.22 8.44
C TRP A 138 -10.55 -27.48 9.20
N THR A 139 -10.56 -26.16 9.06
CA THR A 139 -9.62 -25.25 9.74
C THR A 139 -10.36 -24.46 10.80
N ARG A 140 -9.84 -24.51 12.03
CA ARG A 140 -10.28 -23.69 13.15
C ARG A 140 -9.28 -22.56 13.38
N THR A 141 -9.77 -21.37 13.66
CA THR A 141 -8.99 -20.20 14.02
C THR A 141 -9.28 -19.85 15.48
N TYR A 142 -8.27 -19.95 16.34
CA TYR A 142 -8.32 -19.40 17.69
C TYR A 142 -7.99 -17.92 17.63
N CYS A 143 -8.75 -17.11 18.37
CA CYS A 143 -8.50 -15.68 18.52
C CYS A 143 -8.77 -15.24 19.96
N SER A 144 -7.72 -14.90 20.71
CA SER A 144 -7.84 -14.53 22.14
C SER A 144 -8.81 -13.38 22.43
N SER A 145 -9.08 -12.50 21.44
CA SER A 145 -10.02 -11.38 21.53
C SER A 145 -11.43 -11.68 21.01
N LEU A 146 -11.78 -12.95 20.74
CA LEU A 146 -13.08 -13.37 20.21
C LEU A 146 -13.99 -13.91 21.33
N ASP A 147 -14.34 -13.05 22.29
CA ASP A 147 -15.16 -13.42 23.47
C ASP A 147 -16.60 -13.84 23.11
N ALA A 148 -17.13 -13.39 21.96
CA ALA A 148 -18.42 -13.83 21.41
C ALA A 148 -18.52 -15.36 21.21
N TYR A 149 -17.37 -16.07 21.19
CA TYR A 149 -17.27 -17.52 21.02
C TYR A 149 -16.81 -18.23 22.31
N ASP A 150 -16.85 -17.59 23.48
CA ASP A 150 -16.39 -18.21 24.75
C ASP A 150 -17.16 -19.50 25.11
N ARG A 151 -18.38 -19.67 24.60
CA ARG A 151 -19.25 -20.84 24.84
C ARG A 151 -19.66 -21.55 23.55
N ASP A 152 -18.88 -21.41 22.49
CA ASP A 152 -19.23 -21.97 21.19
C ASP A 152 -18.95 -23.49 21.09
N VAL A 153 -19.54 -24.13 20.09
CA VAL A 153 -19.55 -25.60 19.93
C VAL A 153 -18.18 -26.19 19.61
N VAL A 154 -17.26 -25.38 19.09
CA VAL A 154 -15.89 -25.78 18.75
C VAL A 154 -14.87 -25.44 19.86
N GLY A 155 -15.35 -24.93 21.00
CA GLY A 155 -14.53 -24.49 22.14
C GLY A 155 -14.39 -22.98 22.22
N ALA A 156 -13.96 -22.49 23.38
CA ALA A 156 -13.85 -21.07 23.67
C ALA A 156 -12.94 -20.34 22.66
N ARG A 157 -13.48 -19.30 22.02
CA ARG A 157 -12.78 -18.41 21.09
C ARG A 157 -12.20 -19.07 19.84
N TRP A 158 -12.70 -20.26 19.50
CA TRP A 158 -12.44 -20.91 18.24
C TRP A 158 -13.56 -20.60 17.26
N ILE A 159 -13.20 -20.33 16.01
CA ILE A 159 -14.15 -20.12 14.91
C ILE A 159 -13.71 -20.93 13.69
N THR A 160 -14.67 -21.31 12.86
CA THR A 160 -14.43 -21.98 11.57
C THR A 160 -15.15 -21.22 10.47
N PRO A 161 -14.81 -21.45 9.18
CA PRO A 161 -15.59 -20.91 8.06
C PRO A 161 -17.09 -21.23 8.11
N PHE A 162 -17.46 -22.32 8.78
CA PHE A 162 -18.85 -22.79 8.89
C PHE A 162 -19.60 -22.27 10.11
N THR A 163 -18.90 -21.66 11.07
CA THR A 163 -19.50 -21.10 12.28
C THR A 163 -19.57 -19.58 12.26
N THR A 164 -19.15 -18.93 11.16
CA THR A 164 -19.33 -17.48 10.99
C THR A 164 -20.79 -17.08 11.10
N ARG A 165 -21.08 -15.96 11.76
CA ARG A 165 -22.43 -15.48 11.98
C ARG A 165 -22.49 -13.97 12.15
N PHE A 166 -23.72 -13.45 12.09
CA PHE A 166 -24.03 -12.09 12.52
C PHE A 166 -24.70 -12.15 13.89
N ASP A 167 -24.18 -11.34 14.82
CA ASP A 167 -24.84 -11.09 16.10
C ASP A 167 -25.49 -9.70 16.04
N CYS A 168 -26.73 -9.59 16.53
CA CYS A 168 -27.41 -8.31 16.67
C CYS A 168 -26.94 -7.66 17.98
N VAL A 169 -26.29 -6.50 17.87
CA VAL A 169 -25.80 -5.74 19.02
C VAL A 169 -26.40 -4.34 18.91
N ASP A 170 -27.19 -3.96 19.92
CA ASP A 170 -28.01 -2.76 19.90
C ASP A 170 -28.87 -2.65 18.61
N ASP A 171 -28.80 -1.52 17.91
CA ASP A 171 -29.46 -1.29 16.61
C ASP A 171 -28.57 -1.68 15.40
N GLY A 172 -27.45 -2.35 15.66
CA GLY A 172 -26.43 -2.73 14.68
C GLY A 172 -26.28 -4.23 14.47
N LEU A 173 -25.29 -4.58 13.65
CA LEU A 173 -24.89 -5.95 13.37
C LEU A 173 -23.39 -6.08 13.54
N VAL A 174 -22.95 -7.17 14.15
CA VAL A 174 -21.53 -7.55 14.22
C VAL A 174 -21.35 -8.85 13.45
N PHE A 175 -20.53 -8.81 12.41
CA PHE A 175 -20.16 -10.00 11.65
C PHE A 175 -18.86 -10.58 12.19
N HIS A 176 -18.87 -11.85 12.60
CA HIS A 176 -17.68 -12.57 13.00
C HIS A 176 -17.12 -13.37 11.81
N ASP A 177 -16.00 -12.91 11.25
CA ASP A 177 -15.37 -13.52 10.08
C ASP A 177 -14.50 -14.71 10.47
N ALA A 178 -14.32 -15.67 9.56
CA ALA A 178 -13.57 -16.91 9.75
C ALA A 178 -12.08 -16.70 10.06
N ASP A 179 -11.56 -15.50 9.76
CA ASP A 179 -10.22 -15.08 10.15
C ASP A 179 -10.10 -14.64 11.62
N GLY A 180 -11.21 -14.72 12.38
CA GLY A 180 -11.30 -14.41 13.80
C GLY A 180 -11.45 -12.91 14.12
N ARG A 181 -11.67 -12.05 13.11
CA ARG A 181 -11.97 -10.63 13.30
C ARG A 181 -13.49 -10.39 13.29
N SER A 182 -13.89 -9.32 13.94
CA SER A 182 -15.29 -8.88 14.02
C SER A 182 -15.46 -7.56 13.28
N HIS A 183 -16.53 -7.45 12.50
CA HIS A 183 -16.82 -6.29 11.67
C HIS A 183 -18.19 -5.72 12.04
N GLU A 184 -18.18 -4.49 12.55
CA GLU A 184 -19.40 -3.77 12.90
C GLU A 184 -20.04 -3.14 11.65
N PHE A 185 -21.36 -3.24 11.58
CA PHE A 185 -22.20 -2.66 10.55
C PHE A 185 -23.39 -1.98 11.19
N THR A 186 -23.75 -0.78 10.70
CA THR A 186 -25.08 -0.24 10.93
C THR A 186 -26.08 -1.06 10.12
N LEU A 187 -27.16 -1.53 10.74
CA LEU A 187 -28.19 -2.33 10.06
C LEU A 187 -28.80 -1.52 8.90
N PRO A 188 -28.62 -1.93 7.63
CA PRO A 188 -29.22 -1.20 6.52
C PRO A 188 -30.75 -1.30 6.56
N LYS A 189 -31.43 -0.30 5.99
CA LYS A 189 -32.86 -0.46 5.69
C LYS A 189 -33.04 -1.53 4.62
N VAL A 190 -34.22 -2.14 4.57
CA VAL A 190 -34.56 -3.13 3.54
C VAL A 190 -34.34 -2.53 2.15
N LYS A 191 -33.69 -3.32 1.27
CA LYS A 191 -33.20 -2.96 -0.07
C LYS A 191 -32.06 -1.93 -0.12
N LEU A 192 -31.42 -1.63 1.00
CA LEU A 192 -30.20 -0.81 1.04
C LEU A 192 -28.96 -1.64 1.39
N ALA A 193 -27.80 -1.05 1.11
CA ALA A 193 -26.50 -1.62 1.36
C ALA A 193 -25.63 -0.70 2.21
N HIS A 194 -24.74 -1.28 3.01
CA HIS A 194 -23.67 -0.59 3.71
C HIS A 194 -22.33 -1.12 3.22
N TYR A 195 -21.46 -0.21 2.76
CA TYR A 195 -20.13 -0.56 2.27
C TYR A 195 -19.05 -0.19 3.29
N ASN A 196 -18.29 -1.20 3.72
CA ASN A 196 -17.08 -1.01 4.50
C ASN A 196 -15.87 -1.00 3.56
N ALA A 197 -15.38 0.21 3.25
CA ALA A 197 -14.23 0.40 2.36
C ALA A 197 -12.91 -0.13 2.95
N ILE A 198 -12.77 -0.11 4.28
CA ILE A 198 -11.55 -0.58 4.97
C ILE A 198 -11.39 -2.08 4.78
N GLU A 199 -12.48 -2.85 4.79
CA GLU A 199 -12.45 -4.31 4.64
C GLU A 199 -12.86 -4.79 3.26
N ASN A 200 -13.41 -3.90 2.43
CA ASN A 200 -14.02 -4.23 1.14
C ASN A 200 -15.17 -5.24 1.28
N LEU A 201 -16.04 -4.97 2.26
CA LEU A 201 -17.23 -5.77 2.56
C LEU A 201 -18.49 -4.95 2.28
N THR A 202 -19.44 -5.53 1.56
CA THR A 202 -20.76 -4.91 1.33
C THR A 202 -21.83 -5.75 1.99
N LEU A 203 -22.55 -5.17 2.95
CA LEU A 203 -23.70 -5.79 3.59
C LEU A 203 -24.99 -5.25 2.96
N ILE A 204 -25.78 -6.12 2.37
CA ILE A 204 -27.05 -5.78 1.71
C ILE A 204 -28.19 -6.40 2.49
N ARG A 205 -29.20 -5.60 2.88
CA ARG A 205 -30.43 -6.13 3.48
C ARG A 205 -31.48 -6.34 2.39
N VAL A 206 -31.62 -7.57 1.92
CA VAL A 206 -32.52 -7.90 0.80
C VAL A 206 -33.99 -7.84 1.22
N SER A 207 -34.30 -8.38 2.39
CA SER A 207 -35.64 -8.44 2.98
C SER A 207 -35.58 -8.18 4.49
N ASN A 208 -36.68 -8.34 5.22
CA ASN A 208 -36.66 -8.22 6.68
C ASN A 208 -35.72 -9.25 7.33
N ASP A 209 -35.65 -10.46 6.76
CA ASP A 209 -35.00 -11.64 7.34
C ASP A 209 -33.85 -12.18 6.49
N THR A 210 -33.41 -11.43 5.48
CA THR A 210 -32.35 -11.87 4.56
C THR A 210 -31.29 -10.80 4.40
N LEU A 211 -30.07 -11.16 4.77
CA LEU A 211 -28.85 -10.40 4.57
C LEU A 211 -27.98 -11.10 3.52
N VAL A 212 -27.30 -10.31 2.70
CA VAL A 212 -26.29 -10.78 1.76
C VAL A 212 -25.00 -10.05 2.07
N LEU A 213 -23.93 -10.80 2.34
CA LEU A 213 -22.59 -10.27 2.52
C LEU A 213 -21.76 -10.53 1.26
N CYS A 214 -21.36 -9.47 0.57
CA CYS A 214 -20.47 -9.54 -0.58
C CYS A 214 -19.04 -9.21 -0.14
N ARG A 215 -18.07 -10.01 -0.62
CA ARG A 215 -16.62 -9.78 -0.48
C ARG A 215 -16.03 -9.60 -1.87
N GLY A 216 -15.20 -8.58 -2.09
CA GLY A 216 -14.52 -8.38 -3.38
C GLY A 216 -13.82 -7.04 -3.42
#